data_AF-M1EIT4-F1
#
_entry.id   AF-M1EIT4-F1
#
_cell.length_a   1.000
_cell.length_b   1.000
_cell.length_c   1.000
_cell.angle_alpha   90.00
_cell.angle_beta   90.00
_cell.angle_gamma   90.00
#
_symmetry.space_group_name_H-M   'P 1'
#
loop_
_entity.id
_entity.type
_entity.pdbx_description
1 polymer ?
#
loop_
_entity_poly.entity_id
_entity_poly.type
_entity_poly.pdbx_seq_one_letter_code
_entity_poly.pdbx_strand_id
1 'polypeptide(L)'
;DIKEINGNKITCRGLVEYFKAYIKIYQGEELPHPKSMLQATAEANNLAAVATAKDTYNKKMEEICGGDKPFLAPNDLQAKHLELKEESVKLFRGVKKMGGEEFSRRYLQQLESEIDELYIQYIKHNDSKNIFHAARTPATLFVVIFITYVIAGVTGFIGLDIIASLCNMIMGLTLITLCTWAYIRYSGEYRELGAVIDQVAAALWDQALYKLYSAAATHRHLYHQAFPAPKSESTEQSEKKK
;
A
#
# COMPACT_ATOMS: atom_id res chain seq x y z
N ASP A 1 -43.10 12.99 20.29
CA ASP A 1 -42.79 12.61 18.90
C ASP A 1 -41.32 12.73 18.59
N ILE A 2 -40.80 11.85 17.72
CA ILE A 2 -39.41 11.91 17.23
C ILE A 2 -39.31 13.05 16.22
N LYS A 3 -38.26 13.88 16.31
CA LYS A 3 -38.09 15.00 15.39
C LYS A 3 -37.83 14.48 13.98
N GLU A 4 -38.67 14.93 13.05
CA GLU A 4 -38.50 14.67 11.63
C GLU A 4 -38.26 15.98 10.87
N ILE A 5 -37.31 15.95 9.93
CA ILE A 5 -37.08 17.03 8.97
C ILE A 5 -37.15 16.39 7.59
N ASN A 6 -38.09 16.85 6.76
CA ASN A 6 -38.38 16.30 5.43
C ASN A 6 -38.70 14.78 5.43
N GLY A 7 -39.42 14.31 6.46
CA GLY A 7 -39.82 12.90 6.61
C GLY A 7 -38.70 11.96 7.08
N ASN A 8 -37.50 12.49 7.40
CA ASN A 8 -36.42 11.71 7.97
C ASN A 8 -36.32 11.95 9.48
N LYS A 9 -36.24 10.88 10.26
CA LYS A 9 -35.98 10.94 11.71
C LYS A 9 -34.57 11.47 11.96
N ILE A 10 -34.47 12.50 12.80
CA ILE A 10 -33.22 13.22 13.06
C ILE A 10 -32.57 12.73 14.35
N THR A 11 -31.28 12.40 14.27
CA THR A 11 -30.46 12.05 15.44
C THR A 11 -29.98 13.31 16.17
N CYS A 12 -29.58 13.20 17.44
CA CYS A 12 -29.07 14.34 18.21
C CYS A 12 -27.89 15.04 17.51
N ARG A 13 -26.98 14.26 16.89
CA ARG A 13 -25.87 14.78 16.09
C ARG A 13 -26.36 15.52 14.84
N GLY A 14 -27.33 14.96 14.12
CA GLY A 14 -27.93 15.62 12.96
C GLY A 14 -28.63 16.92 13.34
N LEU A 15 -29.31 16.97 14.49
CA LEU A 15 -30.02 18.16 14.96
C LEU A 15 -29.08 19.35 15.18
N VAL A 16 -27.88 19.11 15.72
CA VAL A 16 -26.86 20.15 15.92
C VAL A 16 -26.37 20.73 14.59
N GLU A 17 -26.20 19.89 13.57
CA GLU A 17 -25.77 20.34 12.23
C GLU A 17 -26.86 21.16 11.54
N TYR A 18 -28.14 20.76 11.66
CA TYR A 18 -29.27 21.58 11.21
C TYR A 18 -29.30 22.93 11.93
N PHE A 19 -29.04 22.94 13.24
CA PHE A 19 -29.03 24.18 14.02
C PHE A 19 -27.94 25.15 13.56
N LYS A 20 -26.71 24.65 13.35
CA LYS A 20 -25.60 25.46 12.82
C LYS A 20 -25.91 26.00 11.43
N ALA A 21 -26.49 25.18 10.56
CA ALA A 21 -26.87 25.59 9.21
C ALA A 21 -27.93 26.69 9.24
N TYR A 22 -29.00 26.53 10.04
CA TYR A 22 -30.04 27.56 10.17
C TYR A 22 -29.50 28.88 10.74
N ILE A 23 -28.71 28.84 11.81
CA ILE A 23 -28.11 30.06 12.41
C ILE A 23 -27.24 30.79 11.39
N LYS A 24 -26.40 30.07 10.63
CA LYS A 24 -25.54 30.67 9.62
C LYS A 24 -26.32 31.36 8.50
N ILE A 25 -27.50 30.84 8.17
CA ILE A 25 -28.40 31.45 7.19
C ILE A 25 -29.03 32.76 7.73
N TYR A 26 -29.21 32.89 9.05
CA TYR A 26 -29.75 34.10 9.69
C TYR A 26 -28.68 35.14 10.11
N GLN A 27 -27.39 34.86 9.91
CA GLN A 27 -26.29 35.78 10.28
C GLN A 27 -26.02 36.91 9.25
N GLY A 28 -26.72 36.93 8.11
CA GLY A 28 -26.65 38.03 7.13
C GLY A 28 -27.63 39.17 7.42
N GLU A 29 -27.33 40.38 6.95
CA GLU A 29 -28.20 41.57 7.16
C GLU A 29 -29.52 41.55 6.35
N GLU A 30 -29.69 40.59 5.44
CA GLU A 30 -30.95 40.34 4.75
C GLU A 30 -31.54 38.99 5.16
N LEU A 31 -32.82 38.98 5.53
CA LEU A 31 -33.61 37.75 5.62
C LEU A 31 -33.50 37.03 4.26
N PRO A 32 -32.91 35.82 4.21
CA PRO A 32 -32.71 35.15 2.95
C PRO A 32 -34.08 34.89 2.35
N HIS A 33 -34.27 35.33 1.10
CA HIS A 33 -35.52 35.05 0.40
C HIS A 33 -35.82 33.54 0.46
N PRO A 34 -37.08 33.11 0.62
CA PRO A 34 -37.46 31.71 0.80
C PRO A 34 -36.86 30.74 -0.24
N LYS A 35 -36.55 31.24 -1.45
CA LYS A 35 -35.83 30.50 -2.51
C LYS A 35 -34.38 30.15 -2.12
N SER A 36 -33.66 31.05 -1.45
CA SER A 36 -32.27 30.85 -0.99
C SER A 36 -32.18 29.80 0.13
N MET A 37 -33.14 29.79 1.06
CA MET A 37 -33.24 28.78 2.12
C MET A 37 -33.47 27.36 1.58
N LEU A 38 -34.37 27.20 0.60
CA LEU A 38 -34.61 25.91 -0.05
C LEU A 38 -33.39 25.44 -0.84
N GLN A 39 -32.70 26.34 -1.54
CA GLN A 39 -31.46 26.02 -2.25
C GLN A 39 -30.36 25.59 -1.28
N ALA A 40 -30.12 26.31 -0.18
CA ALA A 40 -29.14 25.93 0.83
C ALA A 40 -29.44 24.54 1.44
N THR A 41 -30.72 24.24 1.65
CA THR A 41 -31.15 22.92 2.14
C THR A 41 -30.91 21.82 1.10
N ALA A 42 -31.20 22.09 -0.18
CA ALA A 42 -30.92 21.18 -1.28
C ALA A 42 -29.42 20.89 -1.43
N GLU A 43 -28.58 21.91 -1.32
CA GLU A 43 -27.11 21.77 -1.35
C GLU A 43 -26.60 20.92 -0.19
N ALA A 44 -27.03 21.22 1.04
CA ALA A 44 -26.64 20.45 2.21
C ALA A 44 -27.07 18.97 2.13
N ASN A 45 -28.28 18.70 1.62
CA ASN A 45 -28.77 17.34 1.44
C ASN A 45 -27.94 16.56 0.40
N ASN A 46 -27.59 17.20 -0.71
CA ASN A 46 -26.75 16.59 -1.74
C ASN A 46 -25.33 16.34 -1.23
N LEU A 47 -24.70 17.32 -0.57
CA LEU A 47 -23.35 17.16 -0.01
C LEU A 47 -23.28 16.05 1.04
N ALA A 48 -24.29 15.94 1.91
CA ALA A 48 -24.39 14.84 2.87
C ALA A 48 -24.53 13.48 2.18
N ALA A 49 -25.28 13.40 1.09
CA ALA A 49 -25.42 12.18 0.29
C ALA A 49 -24.10 11.82 -0.43
N VAL A 50 -23.37 12.80 -0.98
CA VAL A 50 -22.03 12.60 -1.58
C VAL A 50 -21.08 12.03 -0.53
N ALA A 51 -20.98 12.66 0.63
CA ALA A 51 -20.10 12.22 1.71
C ALA A 51 -20.43 10.78 2.16
N THR A 52 -21.72 10.47 2.34
CA THR A 52 -22.16 9.13 2.76
C THR A 52 -21.83 8.05 1.71
N ALA A 53 -22.06 8.34 0.42
CA ALA A 53 -21.76 7.42 -0.68
C ALA A 53 -20.25 7.20 -0.82
N LYS A 54 -19.46 8.27 -0.76
CA LYS A 54 -17.99 8.22 -0.81
C LYS A 54 -17.41 7.44 0.36
N ASP A 55 -17.89 7.67 1.58
CA ASP A 55 -17.45 6.93 2.77
C ASP A 55 -17.79 5.44 2.65
N THR A 56 -18.91 5.10 2.04
CA THR A 56 -19.31 3.70 1.78
C THR A 56 -18.36 3.04 0.80
N TYR A 57 -18.06 3.70 -0.33
CA TYR A 57 -17.04 3.24 -1.28
C TYR A 57 -15.70 3.01 -0.59
N ASN A 58 -15.25 4.01 0.19
CA ASN A 58 -13.95 3.99 0.86
C ASN A 58 -13.83 2.81 1.83
N LYS A 59 -14.85 2.60 2.68
CA LYS A 59 -14.87 1.47 3.62
C LYS A 59 -14.82 0.11 2.92
N LYS A 60 -15.61 -0.06 1.86
CA LYS A 60 -15.63 -1.32 1.11
C LYS A 60 -14.32 -1.58 0.36
N MET A 61 -13.67 -0.52 -0.16
CA MET A 61 -12.34 -0.64 -0.77
C MET A 61 -11.28 -1.02 0.26
N GLU A 62 -11.28 -0.43 1.46
CA GLU A 62 -10.37 -0.83 2.56
C GLU A 62 -10.53 -2.30 2.94
N GLU A 63 -11.75 -2.85 2.95
CA GLU A 63 -11.98 -4.26 3.25
C GLU A 63 -11.38 -5.22 2.22
N ILE A 64 -11.18 -4.76 0.98
CA ILE A 64 -10.66 -5.55 -0.14
C ILE A 64 -9.15 -5.36 -0.30
N CYS A 65 -8.68 -4.11 -0.34
CA CYS A 65 -7.30 -3.75 -0.65
C CYS A 65 -6.63 -2.83 0.37
N GLY A 66 -7.19 -2.68 1.58
CA GLY A 66 -6.58 -1.92 2.69
C GLY A 66 -5.26 -2.51 3.18
N GLY A 67 -4.53 -1.80 4.05
CA GLY A 67 -3.13 -2.13 4.41
C GLY A 67 -2.87 -3.58 4.84
N ASP A 68 -3.80 -4.17 5.59
CA ASP A 68 -3.68 -5.55 6.11
C ASP A 68 -4.13 -6.64 5.13
N LYS A 69 -4.56 -6.25 3.92
CA LYS A 69 -5.03 -7.17 2.87
C LYS A 69 -3.92 -7.50 1.88
N PRO A 70 -3.86 -8.74 1.36
CA PRO A 70 -2.86 -9.13 0.37
C PRO A 70 -3.00 -8.31 -0.92
N PHE A 71 -1.96 -8.34 -1.74
CA PHE A 71 -1.99 -7.77 -3.09
C PHE A 71 -3.13 -8.37 -3.92
N LEU A 72 -3.89 -7.51 -4.61
CA LEU A 72 -4.96 -7.91 -5.51
C LEU A 72 -4.56 -7.65 -6.97
N ALA A 73 -4.88 -8.54 -7.90
CA ALA A 73 -4.52 -8.33 -9.30
C ALA A 73 -5.23 -7.09 -9.89
N PRO A 74 -4.60 -6.33 -10.81
CA PRO A 74 -5.19 -5.09 -11.33
C PRO A 74 -6.57 -5.27 -11.96
N ASN A 75 -6.78 -6.38 -12.69
CA ASN A 75 -8.06 -6.70 -13.32
C ASN A 75 -9.16 -6.95 -12.27
N ASP A 76 -8.83 -7.71 -11.22
CA ASP A 76 -9.76 -8.00 -10.12
C ASP A 76 -10.06 -6.73 -9.32
N LEU A 77 -9.05 -5.88 -9.12
CA LEU A 77 -9.17 -4.62 -8.40
C LEU A 77 -10.08 -3.66 -9.17
N GLN A 78 -9.91 -3.58 -10.49
CA GLN A 78 -10.77 -2.80 -11.36
C GLN A 78 -12.20 -3.31 -11.38
N ALA A 79 -12.40 -4.64 -11.46
CA ALA A 79 -13.73 -5.24 -11.40
C ALA A 79 -14.45 -4.90 -10.08
N LYS A 80 -13.74 -5.00 -8.95
CA LYS A 80 -14.27 -4.63 -7.63
C LYS A 80 -14.53 -3.14 -7.50
N HIS A 81 -13.65 -2.29 -8.02
CA HIS A 81 -13.86 -0.84 -8.09
C HIS A 81 -15.16 -0.50 -8.83
N LEU A 82 -15.39 -1.07 -10.02
CA LEU A 82 -16.58 -0.80 -10.82
C LEU A 82 -17.87 -1.24 -10.09
N GLU A 83 -17.85 -2.41 -9.46
CA GLU A 83 -18.96 -2.92 -8.64
C GLU A 83 -19.29 -1.94 -7.49
N LEU A 84 -18.28 -1.55 -6.71
CA LEU A 84 -18.43 -0.66 -5.56
C LEU A 84 -18.80 0.78 -5.93
N LYS A 85 -18.29 1.28 -7.07
CA LYS A 85 -18.65 2.58 -7.63
C LYS A 85 -20.14 2.61 -7.97
N GLU A 86 -20.63 1.59 -8.68
CA GLU A 86 -22.05 1.49 -9.05
C GLU A 86 -22.95 1.39 -7.81
N GLU A 87 -22.57 0.63 -6.79
CA GLU A 87 -23.30 0.58 -5.53
C GLU A 87 -23.36 1.94 -4.82
N SER A 88 -22.26 2.70 -4.83
CA SER A 88 -22.18 4.02 -4.21
C SER A 88 -23.02 5.04 -4.97
N VAL A 89 -23.02 4.97 -6.31
CA VAL A 89 -23.90 5.77 -7.17
C VAL A 89 -25.37 5.44 -6.92
N LYS A 90 -25.73 4.16 -6.81
CA LYS A 90 -27.09 3.73 -6.46
C LYS A 90 -27.51 4.26 -5.08
N LEU A 91 -26.62 4.20 -4.10
CA LEU A 91 -26.85 4.75 -2.77
C LEU A 91 -27.11 6.25 -2.83
N PHE A 92 -26.28 7.01 -3.56
CA PHE A 92 -26.48 8.44 -3.75
C PHE A 92 -27.83 8.75 -4.41
N ARG A 93 -28.19 8.04 -5.49
CA ARG A 93 -29.47 8.23 -6.20
C ARG A 93 -30.67 7.92 -5.32
N GLY A 94 -30.59 6.88 -4.48
CA GLY A 94 -31.66 6.44 -3.58
C GLY A 94 -32.00 7.40 -2.43
N VAL A 95 -31.12 8.33 -2.08
CA VAL A 95 -31.41 9.36 -1.05
C VAL A 95 -32.45 10.34 -1.59
N LYS A 96 -33.53 10.60 -0.82
CA LYS A 96 -34.49 11.66 -1.14
C LYS A 96 -33.83 13.03 -0.94
N LYS A 97 -33.71 13.81 -2.01
CA LYS A 97 -33.01 15.10 -2.05
C LYS A 97 -33.96 16.21 -2.54
N MET A 98 -33.81 17.43 -2.02
CA MET A 98 -34.51 18.61 -2.55
C MET A 98 -33.83 19.12 -3.83
N GLY A 99 -34.59 19.75 -4.74
CA GLY A 99 -34.05 20.34 -5.99
C GLY A 99 -34.13 19.46 -7.24
N GLY A 100 -34.61 18.21 -7.13
CA GLY A 100 -34.79 17.31 -8.27
C GLY A 100 -33.49 16.69 -8.79
N GLU A 101 -33.61 15.87 -9.84
CA GLU A 101 -32.46 15.16 -10.43
C GLU A 101 -31.49 16.09 -11.14
N GLU A 102 -31.97 17.14 -11.80
CA GLU A 102 -31.09 18.11 -12.49
C GLU A 102 -30.15 18.83 -11.51
N PHE A 103 -30.66 19.26 -10.35
CA PHE A 103 -29.82 19.86 -9.32
C PHE A 103 -28.83 18.85 -8.71
N SER A 104 -29.25 17.59 -8.59
CA SER A 104 -28.43 16.50 -8.03
C SER A 104 -27.34 16.04 -9.01
N ARG A 105 -27.48 16.28 -10.31
CA ARG A 105 -26.56 15.80 -11.35
C ARG A 105 -25.13 16.31 -11.16
N ARG A 106 -24.95 17.59 -10.77
CA ARG A 106 -23.61 18.16 -10.51
C ARG A 106 -22.90 17.44 -9.36
N TYR A 107 -23.65 17.04 -8.33
CA TYR A 107 -23.13 16.34 -7.17
C TYR A 107 -22.87 14.86 -7.45
N LEU A 108 -23.66 14.25 -8.34
CA LEU A 108 -23.38 12.91 -8.83
C LEU A 108 -22.06 12.86 -9.61
N GLN A 109 -21.84 13.82 -10.52
CA GLN A 109 -20.58 13.92 -11.25
C GLN A 109 -19.39 14.17 -10.33
N GLN A 110 -19.58 15.02 -9.31
CA GLN A 110 -18.58 15.23 -8.27
C GLN A 110 -18.26 13.92 -7.52
N LEU A 111 -19.27 13.16 -7.10
CA LEU A 111 -19.09 11.88 -6.42
C LEU A 111 -18.31 10.88 -7.30
N GLU A 112 -18.68 10.74 -8.58
CA GLU A 112 -18.00 9.84 -9.52
C GLU A 112 -16.53 10.22 -9.69
N SER A 113 -16.24 11.52 -9.86
CA SER A 113 -14.87 12.04 -9.96
C SER A 113 -14.05 11.79 -8.70
N GLU A 114 -14.62 12.07 -7.52
CA GLU A 114 -13.92 11.84 -6.24
C GLU A 114 -13.67 10.35 -5.98
N ILE A 115 -14.58 9.46 -6.41
CA ILE A 115 -14.38 8.00 -6.35
C ILE A 115 -13.24 7.57 -7.28
N ASP A 116 -13.18 8.13 -8.49
CA ASP A 116 -12.12 7.82 -9.45
C ASP A 116 -10.74 8.29 -8.96
N GLU A 117 -10.68 9.46 -8.31
CA GLU A 117 -9.45 9.94 -7.64
C GLU A 117 -9.01 9.02 -6.49
N LEU A 118 -9.95 8.57 -5.65
CA LEU A 118 -9.67 7.59 -4.60
C LEU A 118 -9.19 6.26 -5.20
N TYR A 119 -9.78 5.82 -6.31
CA TYR A 119 -9.36 4.60 -6.98
C TYR A 119 -7.90 4.65 -7.44
N ILE A 120 -7.45 5.78 -7.99
CA ILE A 120 -6.04 5.99 -8.35
C ILE A 120 -5.12 5.84 -7.12
N GLN A 121 -5.56 6.32 -5.94
CA GLN A 121 -4.82 6.15 -4.70
C GLN A 121 -4.75 4.67 -4.28
N TYR A 122 -5.87 3.94 -4.41
CA TYR A 122 -5.93 2.51 -4.12
C TYR A 122 -5.07 1.67 -5.06
N ILE A 123 -4.98 2.00 -6.35
CA ILE A 123 -4.05 1.35 -7.29
C ILE A 123 -2.62 1.50 -6.76
N LYS A 124 -2.18 2.72 -6.46
CA LYS A 124 -0.82 2.98 -5.96
C LYS A 124 -0.57 2.26 -4.63
N HIS A 125 -1.55 2.25 -3.73
CA HIS A 125 -1.44 1.55 -2.45
C HIS A 125 -1.31 0.04 -2.66
N ASN A 126 -2.13 -0.56 -3.52
CA ASN A 126 -2.06 -1.97 -3.85
C ASN A 126 -0.74 -2.34 -4.53
N ASP A 127 -0.25 -1.55 -5.48
CA ASP A 127 1.02 -1.77 -6.17
C ASP A 127 2.23 -1.68 -5.21
N SER A 128 2.16 -0.80 -4.21
CA SER A 128 3.22 -0.67 -3.21
C SER A 128 3.43 -1.96 -2.40
N LYS A 129 2.37 -2.73 -2.15
CA LYS A 129 2.45 -4.05 -1.49
C LYS A 129 3.25 -5.04 -2.32
N ASN A 130 3.16 -4.92 -3.64
CA ASN A 130 3.88 -5.79 -4.56
C ASN A 130 5.40 -5.50 -4.54
N ILE A 131 5.78 -4.23 -4.45
CA ILE A 131 7.19 -3.78 -4.50
C ILE A 131 7.93 -4.11 -3.20
N PHE A 132 7.29 -3.93 -2.04
CA PHE A 132 7.92 -4.21 -0.75
C PHE A 132 8.18 -5.71 -0.51
N HIS A 133 7.33 -6.60 -1.02
CA HIS A 133 7.60 -8.04 -1.02
C HIS A 133 8.61 -8.45 -2.10
N ALA A 134 8.69 -7.70 -3.20
CA ALA A 134 9.54 -8.01 -4.35
C ALA A 134 11.02 -7.64 -4.18
N ALA A 135 11.42 -6.87 -3.16
CA ALA A 135 12.84 -6.51 -2.97
C ALA A 135 13.72 -7.69 -2.52
N ARG A 136 13.12 -8.71 -1.88
CA ARG A 136 13.85 -9.87 -1.34
C ARG A 136 14.38 -10.80 -2.43
N THR A 137 13.55 -11.08 -3.44
CA THR A 137 13.89 -11.99 -4.56
C THR A 137 15.14 -11.56 -5.33
N PRO A 138 15.25 -10.32 -5.86
CA PRO A 138 16.43 -9.90 -6.59
C PRO A 138 17.66 -9.89 -5.67
N ALA A 139 17.54 -9.44 -4.42
CA ALA A 139 18.65 -9.49 -3.46
C ALA A 139 19.16 -10.92 -3.24
N THR A 140 18.25 -11.89 -3.08
CA THR A 140 18.62 -13.30 -2.90
C THR A 140 19.34 -13.86 -4.13
N LEU A 141 18.80 -13.62 -5.33
CA LEU A 141 19.39 -14.09 -6.58
C LEU A 141 20.77 -13.43 -6.83
N PHE A 142 20.94 -12.14 -6.54
CA PHE A 142 22.24 -11.46 -6.62
C PHE A 142 23.28 -12.07 -5.68
N VAL A 143 22.91 -12.41 -4.44
CA VAL A 143 23.84 -13.06 -3.50
C VAL A 143 24.23 -14.47 -3.99
N VAL A 144 23.29 -15.24 -4.55
CA VAL A 144 23.61 -16.56 -5.14
C VAL A 144 24.56 -16.43 -6.33
N ILE A 145 24.34 -15.46 -7.22
CA ILE A 145 25.25 -15.15 -8.34
C ILE A 145 26.65 -14.81 -7.81
N PHE A 146 26.74 -13.97 -6.78
CA PHE A 146 28.02 -13.58 -6.21
C PHE A 146 28.77 -14.77 -5.59
N ILE A 147 28.10 -15.59 -4.77
CA ILE A 147 28.72 -16.77 -4.13
C ILE A 147 29.21 -17.77 -5.19
N THR A 148 28.36 -18.07 -6.18
CA THR A 148 28.71 -19.03 -7.24
C THR A 148 29.86 -18.54 -8.11
N TYR A 149 29.93 -17.22 -8.39
CA TYR A 149 31.06 -16.60 -9.09
C TYR A 149 32.38 -16.75 -8.33
N VAL A 150 32.38 -16.47 -7.02
CA VAL A 150 33.58 -16.62 -6.18
C VAL A 150 34.04 -18.07 -6.12
N ILE A 151 33.11 -19.03 -5.94
CA ILE A 151 33.44 -20.47 -5.91
C ILE A 151 34.00 -20.91 -7.26
N ALA A 152 33.40 -20.48 -8.38
CA ALA A 152 33.90 -20.80 -9.72
C ALA A 152 35.33 -20.28 -9.93
N GLY A 153 35.63 -19.06 -9.49
CA GLY A 153 36.97 -18.49 -9.58
C GLY A 153 38.01 -19.24 -8.76
N VAL A 154 37.69 -19.57 -7.51
CA VAL A 154 38.62 -20.32 -6.62
C VAL A 154 38.84 -21.74 -7.14
N THR A 155 37.78 -22.45 -7.52
CA THR A 155 37.89 -23.84 -8.02
C THR A 155 38.59 -23.90 -9.37
N GLY A 156 38.37 -22.93 -10.25
CA GLY A 156 39.11 -22.79 -11.50
C GLY A 156 40.59 -22.51 -11.28
N PHE A 157 40.94 -21.69 -10.27
CA PHE A 157 42.35 -21.45 -9.92
C PHE A 157 43.06 -22.70 -9.38
N ILE A 158 42.34 -23.55 -8.65
CA ILE A 158 42.87 -24.84 -8.13
C ILE A 158 43.02 -25.88 -9.27
N GLY A 159 42.35 -25.69 -10.41
CA GLY A 159 42.31 -26.65 -11.52
C GLY A 159 41.18 -27.68 -11.43
N LEU A 160 40.14 -27.40 -10.63
CA LEU A 160 38.93 -28.22 -10.51
C LEU A 160 37.88 -27.82 -11.55
N ASP A 161 38.22 -28.00 -12.84
CA ASP A 161 37.46 -27.46 -13.97
C ASP A 161 36.00 -27.93 -14.03
N ILE A 162 35.71 -29.16 -13.60
CA ILE A 162 34.35 -29.70 -13.55
C ILE A 162 33.49 -28.89 -12.57
N ILE A 163 34.02 -28.58 -11.38
CA ILE A 163 33.31 -27.84 -10.35
C ILE A 163 33.12 -26.38 -10.80
N ALA A 164 34.16 -25.77 -11.36
CA ALA A 164 34.07 -24.42 -11.90
C ALA A 164 33.00 -24.30 -13.00
N SER A 165 32.95 -25.30 -13.90
CA SER A 165 31.95 -25.36 -14.97
C SER A 165 30.52 -25.52 -14.43
N LEU A 166 30.32 -26.36 -13.42
CA LEU A 166 29.02 -26.51 -12.76
C LEU A 166 28.56 -25.21 -12.08
N CYS A 167 29.47 -24.52 -11.37
CA CYS A 167 29.16 -23.23 -10.75
C CYS A 167 28.78 -22.16 -11.80
N ASN A 168 29.49 -22.11 -12.93
CA ASN A 168 29.16 -21.20 -14.03
C ASN A 168 27.80 -21.52 -14.66
N MET A 169 27.43 -22.80 -14.80
CA MET A 169 26.09 -23.19 -15.27
C MET A 169 24.99 -22.74 -14.30
N ILE A 170 25.18 -22.94 -13.00
CA ILE A 170 24.23 -22.49 -11.96
C ILE A 170 24.09 -20.96 -12.00
N MET A 171 25.20 -20.24 -12.12
CA MET A 171 25.20 -18.78 -12.25
C MET A 171 24.41 -18.33 -13.49
N GLY A 172 24.63 -18.97 -14.65
CA GLY A 172 23.90 -18.67 -15.89
C GLY A 172 22.39 -18.89 -15.75
N LEU A 173 21.98 -20.02 -15.15
CA LEU A 173 20.56 -20.30 -14.87
C LEU A 173 19.93 -19.28 -13.91
N THR A 174 20.69 -18.85 -12.90
CA THR A 174 20.24 -17.84 -11.93
C THR A 174 20.07 -16.48 -12.60
N LEU A 175 20.99 -16.09 -13.51
CA LEU A 175 20.87 -14.87 -14.30
C LEU A 175 19.65 -14.89 -15.23
N ILE A 176 19.41 -16.00 -15.92
CA ILE A 176 18.22 -16.16 -16.76
C ILE A 176 16.97 -16.01 -15.89
N THR A 177 16.93 -16.65 -14.72
CA THR A 177 15.81 -16.56 -13.78
C THR A 177 15.60 -15.13 -13.29
N LEU A 178 16.68 -14.38 -13.00
CA LEU A 178 16.60 -12.96 -12.63
C LEU A 178 16.04 -12.10 -13.77
N CYS A 179 16.48 -12.32 -15.01
CA CYS A 179 15.96 -11.63 -16.20
C CYS A 179 14.49 -11.96 -16.44
N THR A 180 14.10 -13.24 -16.34
CA THR A 180 12.72 -13.69 -16.45
C THR A 180 11.85 -13.07 -15.36
N TRP A 181 12.34 -13.04 -14.12
CA TRP A 181 11.64 -12.38 -13.02
C TRP A 181 11.47 -10.88 -13.26
N ALA A 182 12.53 -10.18 -13.68
CA ALA A 182 12.48 -8.76 -13.99
C ALA A 182 11.50 -8.47 -15.13
N TYR A 183 11.49 -9.31 -16.17
CA TYR A 183 10.53 -9.23 -17.26
C TYR A 183 9.09 -9.42 -16.79
N ILE A 184 8.78 -10.47 -16.02
CA ILE A 184 7.44 -10.74 -15.47
C ILE A 184 6.96 -9.58 -14.61
N ARG A 185 7.86 -8.98 -13.81
CA ARG A 185 7.54 -7.83 -12.96
C ARG A 185 7.29 -6.56 -13.78
N TYR A 186 7.99 -6.38 -14.90
CA TYR A 186 7.81 -5.24 -15.80
C TYR A 186 6.57 -5.39 -16.70
N SER A 187 6.36 -6.55 -17.32
CA SER A 187 5.26 -6.81 -18.25
C SER A 187 3.94 -7.12 -17.55
N GLY A 188 3.98 -7.71 -16.35
CA GLY A 188 2.81 -8.15 -15.61
C GLY A 188 2.20 -9.47 -16.12
N GLU A 189 2.76 -10.08 -17.17
CA GLU A 189 2.34 -11.38 -17.72
C GLU A 189 2.97 -12.56 -16.94
N TYR A 190 2.33 -13.74 -16.94
CA TYR A 190 2.84 -14.97 -16.29
C TYR A 190 3.15 -14.82 -14.79
N ARG A 191 2.26 -14.16 -14.04
CA ARG A 191 2.42 -13.89 -12.60
C ARG A 191 2.58 -15.14 -11.75
N GLU A 192 1.97 -16.26 -12.14
CA GLU A 192 2.12 -17.55 -11.47
C GLU A 192 3.58 -18.02 -11.48
N LEU A 193 4.26 -17.87 -12.63
CA LEU A 193 5.68 -18.19 -12.74
C LEU A 193 6.54 -17.25 -11.89
N GLY A 194 6.19 -15.96 -11.84
CA GLY A 194 6.84 -14.99 -10.94
C GLY A 194 6.71 -15.38 -9.46
N ALA A 195 5.52 -15.83 -9.05
CA ALA A 195 5.27 -16.28 -7.67
C ALA A 195 6.07 -17.54 -7.32
N VAL A 196 6.25 -18.47 -8.26
CA VAL A 196 7.11 -19.64 -8.07
C VAL A 196 8.57 -19.21 -7.87
N ILE A 197 9.07 -18.27 -8.67
CA ILE A 197 10.42 -17.73 -8.51
C ILE A 197 10.58 -17.07 -7.12
N ASP A 198 9.59 -16.31 -6.68
CA ASP A 198 9.61 -15.69 -5.34
C ASP A 198 9.60 -16.73 -4.21
N GLN A 199 8.84 -17.82 -4.34
CA GLN A 199 8.83 -18.92 -3.37
C GLN A 199 10.19 -19.61 -3.30
N VAL A 200 10.80 -19.91 -4.45
CA VAL A 200 12.13 -20.54 -4.51
C VAL A 200 13.18 -19.61 -3.91
N ALA A 201 13.14 -18.31 -4.23
CA ALA A 201 14.06 -17.34 -3.65
C ALA A 201 13.87 -17.21 -2.13
N ALA A 202 12.63 -17.21 -1.63
CA ALA A 202 12.37 -17.22 -0.19
C ALA A 202 12.96 -18.48 0.49
N ALA A 203 12.75 -19.65 -0.11
CA ALA A 203 13.33 -20.90 0.40
C ALA A 203 14.87 -20.87 0.40
N LEU A 204 15.50 -20.36 -0.66
CA LEU A 204 16.96 -20.18 -0.73
C LEU A 204 17.47 -19.22 0.35
N TRP A 205 16.76 -18.12 0.57
CA TRP A 205 17.08 -17.16 1.62
C TRP A 205 17.07 -17.81 3.00
N ASP A 206 15.98 -18.51 3.35
CA ASP A 206 15.81 -19.11 4.68
C ASP A 206 16.73 -20.31 4.90
N GLN A 207 16.93 -21.16 3.88
CA GLN A 207 17.69 -22.40 4.02
C GLN A 207 19.19 -22.20 3.93
N ALA A 208 19.67 -21.33 3.03
CA ALA A 208 21.10 -21.18 2.77
C ALA A 208 21.63 -19.86 3.34
N LEU A 209 21.09 -18.73 2.90
CA LEU A 209 21.68 -17.42 3.18
C LEU A 209 21.55 -17.02 4.66
N TYR A 210 20.37 -17.23 5.25
CA TYR A 210 20.15 -16.93 6.66
C TYR A 210 20.98 -17.82 7.58
N LYS A 211 21.15 -19.11 7.23
CA LYS A 211 22.00 -20.05 7.98
C LYS A 211 23.49 -19.69 7.86
N LEU A 212 23.96 -19.34 6.67
CA LEU A 212 25.33 -18.86 6.44
C LEU A 212 25.60 -17.56 7.21
N TYR A 213 24.67 -16.60 7.14
CA TYR A 213 24.76 -15.34 7.88
C TYR A 213 24.82 -15.56 9.39
N SER A 214 23.90 -16.36 9.94
CA SER A 214 23.85 -16.66 11.38
C SER A 214 25.07 -17.45 11.85
N ALA A 215 25.57 -18.41 11.06
CA ALA A 215 26.82 -19.12 11.37
C ALA A 215 28.03 -18.17 11.39
N ALA A 216 28.16 -17.29 10.38
CA ALA A 216 29.22 -16.30 10.31
C ALA A 216 29.14 -15.26 11.46
N ALA A 217 27.92 -14.82 11.81
CA ALA A 217 27.69 -13.90 12.93
C ALA A 217 28.02 -14.54 14.29
N THR A 218 27.67 -15.81 14.48
CA THR A 218 28.00 -16.56 15.70
C THR A 218 29.52 -16.72 15.85
N HIS A 219 30.23 -17.00 14.76
CA HIS A 219 31.70 -17.00 14.73
C HIS A 219 32.30 -15.62 15.03
N ARG A 220 31.68 -14.52 14.58
CA ARG A 220 32.12 -13.16 14.89
C ARG A 220 32.00 -12.82 16.38
N HIS A 221 30.94 -13.29 17.06
CA HIS A 221 30.79 -13.14 18.51
C HIS A 221 31.85 -13.94 19.29
N LEU A 222 32.17 -15.15 18.84
CA LEU A 222 33.24 -15.98 19.41
C LEU A 222 34.64 -15.36 19.19
N TYR A 223 34.90 -14.78 18.01
CA TYR A 223 36.18 -14.14 17.70
C TYR A 223 36.43 -12.89 18.55
N HIS A 224 35.39 -12.07 18.78
CA HIS A 224 35.48 -10.91 19.68
C HIS A 224 35.66 -11.28 21.16
N GLN A 225 35.21 -12.47 21.59
CA GLN A 225 35.51 -13.00 22.93
C GLN A 225 36.92 -13.62 23.03
N ALA A 226 37.41 -14.27 21.97
CA ALA A 226 38.71 -14.94 21.97
C ALA A 226 39.91 -13.99 21.78
N PHE A 227 39.73 -12.88 21.06
CA PHE A 227 40.76 -11.85 20.85
C PHE A 227 40.18 -10.45 21.10
N PRO A 228 40.17 -9.97 22.35
CA PRO A 228 39.85 -8.58 22.64
C PRO A 228 40.92 -7.68 21.99
N ALA A 229 40.48 -6.70 21.18
CA ALA A 229 41.38 -5.70 20.62
C ALA A 229 42.12 -4.96 21.75
N PRO A 230 43.42 -4.64 21.59
CA PRO A 230 44.15 -3.90 22.61
C PRO A 230 43.49 -2.52 22.75
N LYS A 231 43.02 -2.21 23.97
CA LYS A 231 42.55 -0.88 24.33
C LYS A 231 43.71 0.08 24.07
N SER A 232 43.53 1.03 23.16
CA SER A 232 44.42 2.19 23.06
C SER A 232 44.32 2.96 24.38
N GLU A 233 45.35 2.84 25.21
CA GLU A 233 45.52 3.69 26.40
C GLU A 233 45.58 5.15 25.93
N SER A 234 44.48 5.86 26.10
CA SER A 234 44.48 7.32 26.17
C SER A 234 44.97 7.65 27.57
N THR A 235 46.25 8.01 27.66
CA THR A 235 46.87 8.51 28.89
C THR A 235 46.26 9.86 29.24
N GLU A 236 45.16 9.85 30.01
CA GLU A 236 44.79 10.96 30.88
C GLU A 236 45.79 11.00 32.05
N GLN A 237 46.86 11.77 31.90
CA GLN A 237 47.64 12.21 33.05
C GLN A 237 46.97 13.42 33.70
N SER A 238 46.26 13.06 34.77
CA SER A 238 45.71 13.87 35.84
C SER A 238 46.58 15.06 36.26
N GLU A 239 45.90 16.18 36.50
CA GLU A 239 46.31 17.24 37.42
C GLU A 239 46.82 16.66 38.76
N LYS A 240 47.94 17.20 39.27
CA LYS A 240 48.06 17.64 40.67
C LYS A 240 49.41 18.34 40.97
N LYS A 241 49.29 19.61 41.37
CA LYS A 241 50.09 20.36 42.36
C LYS A 241 51.62 20.46 42.15
N LYS A 242 52.09 21.67 41.81
CA LYS A 242 52.62 22.65 42.78
C LYS A 242 52.77 24.03 42.16
#